data_AF-A0A5J6UJJ6-F1
#
_entry.id   AF-A0A5J6UJJ6-F1
#
_cell.length_a   1.000
_cell.length_b   1.000
_cell.length_c   1.000
_cell.angle_alpha   90.00
_cell.angle_beta   90.00
_cell.angle_gamma   90.00
#
_symmetry.space_group_name_H-M   'P 1'
#
loop_
_entity.id
_entity.type
_entity.pdbx_description
1 polymer ?
#
loop_
_entity_poly.entity_id
_entity_poly.type
_entity_poly.pdbx_seq_one_letter_code
_entity_poly.pdbx_strand_id
1 'polypeptide(L)'
;MSFIGSFLGLRCATRARADTGTGRLSWVVCAALAIGGAGIWVMHFVAMLGFGVDGTEIRYDVWLTIASAVLAVVIVGIGMFLVVVFGGRRAWILLPAGVVTGVGVAAMHYAGMAAMEMSARVSYDETWVVLSVLVAVAAATAALWFGVRLRGLPATIGAAAVMGLAVSGMHYSGMVGMHVEVVPGLSEPSGATAGQLLVPSLVVVGVLAVVLVSIVSTSPDEDEMNRIAELQRILEERRRGTAAPGAPPRG
;
A
#
# COMPACT_ATOMS: atom_id res chain seq x y z
N MET A 1 7.05 -1.82 -10.17
CA MET A 1 5.98 -2.32 -9.27
C MET A 1 5.38 -1.22 -8.39
N SER A 2 6.21 -0.43 -7.69
CA SER A 2 5.70 0.59 -6.75
C SER A 2 4.74 1.62 -7.36
N PHE A 3 5.06 2.13 -8.56
CA PHE A 3 4.16 3.04 -9.30
C PHE A 3 2.77 2.43 -9.53
N ILE A 4 2.69 1.21 -10.07
CA ILE A 4 1.43 0.56 -10.41
C ILE A 4 0.59 0.28 -9.16
N GLY A 5 1.22 -0.27 -8.11
CA GLY A 5 0.53 -0.54 -6.83
C GLY A 5 0.02 0.75 -6.17
N SER A 6 0.83 1.81 -6.19
CA SER A 6 0.44 3.13 -5.68
C SER A 6 -0.71 3.74 -6.48
N PHE A 7 -0.64 3.68 -7.81
CA PHE A 7 -1.68 4.17 -8.71
C PHE A 7 -3.02 3.47 -8.44
N LEU A 8 -3.03 2.13 -8.47
CA LEU A 8 -4.25 1.34 -8.24
C LEU A 8 -4.80 1.57 -6.83
N GLY A 9 -3.93 1.60 -5.82
CA GLY A 9 -4.38 1.80 -4.45
C GLY A 9 -4.91 3.20 -4.18
N LEU A 10 -4.37 4.25 -4.82
CA LEU A 10 -4.95 5.59 -4.76
C LEU A 10 -6.32 5.68 -5.46
N ARG A 11 -6.51 4.96 -6.57
CA ARG A 11 -7.84 4.83 -7.21
C ARG A 11 -8.84 4.07 -6.33
N CYS A 12 -8.39 3.06 -5.59
CA CYS A 12 -9.21 2.38 -4.59
C CYS A 12 -9.53 3.29 -3.39
N ALA A 13 -8.55 4.03 -2.87
CA ALA A 13 -8.74 4.98 -1.78
C ALA A 13 -9.75 6.07 -2.14
N THR A 14 -9.69 6.56 -3.38
CA THR A 14 -10.66 7.53 -3.92
C THR A 14 -12.10 7.00 -3.81
N ARG A 15 -12.33 5.73 -4.19
CA ARG A 15 -13.65 5.08 -4.07
C ARG A 15 -14.05 4.78 -2.63
N ALA A 16 -13.09 4.41 -1.78
CA ALA A 16 -13.35 4.19 -0.35
C ALA A 16 -13.96 5.43 0.33
N ARG A 17 -13.57 6.64 -0.10
CA ARG A 17 -14.13 7.91 0.40
C ARG A 17 -15.54 8.18 -0.12
N ALA A 18 -15.81 7.80 -1.37
CA ALA A 18 -17.08 8.04 -2.05
C ALA A 18 -18.17 7.07 -1.58
N ASP A 19 -17.78 5.88 -1.13
CA ASP A 19 -18.68 4.83 -0.69
C ASP A 19 -18.95 4.89 0.84
N THR A 20 -19.95 4.13 1.28
CA THR A 20 -20.37 4.01 2.68
C THR A 20 -20.50 2.54 3.11
N GLY A 21 -20.55 2.27 4.41
CA GLY A 21 -20.74 0.91 4.95
C GLY A 21 -19.70 -0.10 4.46
N THR A 22 -20.16 -1.26 4.00
CA THR A 22 -19.30 -2.38 3.58
C THR A 22 -18.49 -2.08 2.32
N GLY A 23 -19.06 -1.35 1.36
CA GLY A 23 -18.38 -1.01 0.10
C GLY A 23 -17.11 -0.18 0.35
N ARG A 24 -17.20 0.79 1.27
CA ARG A 24 -16.04 1.54 1.78
C ARG A 24 -14.93 0.61 2.29
N LEU A 25 -15.26 -0.39 3.11
CA LEU A 25 -14.27 -1.29 3.69
C LEU A 25 -13.63 -2.17 2.61
N SER A 26 -14.40 -2.66 1.65
CA SER A 26 -13.88 -3.42 0.50
C SER A 26 -12.86 -2.61 -0.30
N TRP A 27 -13.11 -1.32 -0.50
CA TRP A 27 -12.15 -0.43 -1.18
C TRP A 27 -10.89 -0.15 -0.35
N VAL A 28 -11.00 -0.07 0.98
CA VAL A 28 -9.84 0.01 1.87
C VAL A 28 -8.98 -1.25 1.75
N VAL A 29 -9.59 -2.44 1.71
CA VAL A 29 -8.88 -3.71 1.50
C VAL A 29 -8.18 -3.74 0.14
N CYS A 30 -8.87 -3.32 -0.93
CA CYS A 30 -8.26 -3.23 -2.27
C CYS A 30 -7.08 -2.25 -2.29
N ALA A 31 -7.22 -1.10 -1.62
CA ALA A 31 -6.13 -0.13 -1.49
C ALA A 31 -4.94 -0.68 -0.71
N ALA A 32 -5.19 -1.45 0.36
CA ALA A 32 -4.16 -2.08 1.17
C ALA A 32 -3.38 -3.16 0.40
N LEU A 33 -4.08 -4.00 -0.37
CA LEU A 33 -3.46 -4.99 -1.24
C LEU A 33 -2.63 -4.34 -2.35
N ALA A 34 -3.14 -3.26 -2.94
CA ALA A 34 -2.46 -2.53 -4.00
C ALA A 34 -1.21 -1.79 -3.52
N ILE A 35 -1.34 -0.96 -2.48
CA ILE A 35 -0.22 -0.17 -1.94
C ILE A 35 0.71 -1.06 -1.11
N GLY A 36 0.21 -1.74 -0.09
CA GLY A 36 1.02 -2.55 0.82
C GLY A 36 1.64 -3.76 0.13
N GLY A 37 0.82 -4.55 -0.56
CA GLY A 37 1.27 -5.74 -1.29
C GLY A 37 2.09 -5.35 -2.52
N ALA A 38 1.40 -4.94 -3.60
CA ALA A 38 2.05 -4.72 -4.90
C ALA A 38 3.00 -3.51 -4.92
N GLY A 39 2.66 -2.44 -4.19
CA GLY A 39 3.38 -1.18 -4.23
C GLY A 39 4.64 -1.16 -3.37
N ILE A 40 4.54 -1.67 -2.14
CA ILE A 40 5.58 -1.61 -1.14
C ILE A 40 6.30 -2.96 -1.08
N TRP A 41 5.64 -4.04 -0.63
CA TRP A 41 6.30 -5.31 -0.36
C TRP A 41 6.99 -5.89 -1.60
N VAL A 42 6.30 -5.97 -2.74
CA VAL A 42 6.88 -6.54 -3.97
C VAL A 42 8.06 -5.72 -4.46
N MET A 43 8.01 -4.39 -4.33
CA MET A 43 9.13 -3.55 -4.74
C MET A 43 10.36 -3.90 -3.90
N HIS A 44 10.23 -3.94 -2.56
CA HIS A 44 11.34 -4.29 -1.67
C HIS A 44 11.84 -5.71 -1.95
N PHE A 45 10.92 -6.67 -2.08
CA PHE A 45 11.26 -8.06 -2.27
C PHE A 45 11.98 -8.30 -3.61
N VAL A 46 11.49 -7.75 -4.72
CA VAL A 46 12.17 -7.88 -6.03
C VAL A 46 13.51 -7.15 -6.04
N ALA A 47 13.63 -6.01 -5.37
CA ALA A 47 14.92 -5.32 -5.24
C ALA A 47 15.93 -6.14 -4.44
N MET A 48 15.49 -6.78 -3.34
CA MET A 48 16.28 -7.74 -2.58
C MET A 48 16.71 -8.96 -3.40
N LEU A 49 15.83 -9.54 -4.21
CA LEU A 49 16.17 -10.67 -5.09
C LEU A 49 17.25 -10.31 -6.13
N GLY A 50 17.36 -9.04 -6.50
CA GLY A 50 18.41 -8.53 -7.38
C GLY A 50 19.72 -8.20 -6.66
N PHE A 51 19.75 -8.25 -5.33
CA PHE A 51 20.95 -8.04 -4.53
C PHE A 51 21.75 -9.34 -4.44
N GLY A 52 23.07 -9.22 -4.58
CA GLY A 52 24.02 -10.33 -4.46
C GLY A 52 25.19 -9.91 -3.60
N VAL A 53 25.80 -10.89 -2.93
CA VAL A 53 27.02 -10.71 -2.14
C VAL A 53 28.06 -11.65 -2.71
N ASP A 54 29.23 -11.13 -3.04
CA ASP A 54 30.32 -11.95 -3.55
C ASP A 54 30.80 -12.94 -2.47
N GLY A 55 30.93 -14.21 -2.84
CA GLY A 55 31.44 -15.26 -1.95
C GLY A 55 30.40 -15.96 -1.07
N THR A 56 29.11 -15.65 -1.20
CA THR A 56 28.02 -16.44 -0.58
C THR A 56 26.77 -16.45 -1.46
N GLU A 57 26.02 -17.55 -1.43
CA GLU A 57 24.65 -17.54 -1.96
C GLU A 57 23.70 -16.89 -0.94
N ILE A 58 22.66 -16.22 -1.44
CA ILE A 58 21.57 -15.69 -0.62
C ILE A 58 20.34 -16.58 -0.84
N ARG A 59 19.82 -17.09 0.26
CA ARG A 59 18.53 -17.80 0.31
C ARG A 59 17.56 -17.03 1.18
N TYR A 60 16.31 -17.46 1.15
CA TYR A 60 15.22 -16.73 1.80
C TYR A 60 14.38 -17.67 2.66
N ASP A 61 14.18 -17.27 3.92
CA ASP A 61 13.14 -17.85 4.77
C ASP A 61 11.76 -17.48 4.20
N VAL A 62 11.05 -18.50 3.73
CA VAL A 62 9.75 -18.35 3.08
C VAL A 62 8.68 -17.84 4.06
N TRP A 63 8.73 -18.26 5.32
CA TRP A 63 7.73 -17.86 6.31
C TRP A 63 7.91 -16.42 6.74
N LEU A 64 9.14 -15.99 7.00
CA LEU A 64 9.41 -14.61 7.34
C LEU A 64 9.13 -13.68 6.14
N THR A 65 9.41 -14.15 4.93
CA THR A 65 9.04 -13.48 3.68
C THR A 65 7.52 -13.27 3.58
N ILE A 66 6.72 -14.32 3.81
CA ILE A 66 5.25 -14.22 3.81
C ILE A 66 4.76 -13.32 4.95
N ALA A 67 5.33 -13.44 6.15
CA ALA A 67 4.96 -12.62 7.31
C ALA A 67 5.20 -11.12 7.03
N SER A 68 6.32 -10.79 6.39
CA SER A 68 6.61 -9.42 5.94
C SER A 68 5.56 -8.90 4.95
N ALA A 69 5.12 -9.74 3.99
CA ALA A 69 4.08 -9.37 3.03
C ALA A 69 2.74 -9.06 3.71
N VAL A 70 2.33 -9.93 4.64
CA VAL A 70 1.12 -9.76 5.44
C VAL A 70 1.22 -8.49 6.28
N LEU A 71 2.35 -8.24 6.92
CA LEU A 71 2.57 -7.04 7.72
C LEU A 71 2.41 -5.76 6.90
N ALA A 72 2.95 -5.71 5.68
CA ALA A 72 2.77 -4.56 4.78
C ALA A 72 1.29 -4.31 4.45
N VAL A 73 0.55 -5.36 4.07
CA VAL A 73 -0.87 -5.23 3.74
C VAL A 73 -1.68 -4.77 4.96
N VAL A 74 -1.44 -5.38 6.12
CA VAL A 74 -2.16 -5.05 7.36
C VAL A 74 -1.87 -3.62 7.81
N ILE A 75 -0.61 -3.20 7.86
CA ILE A 75 -0.28 -1.86 8.39
C ILE A 75 -0.74 -0.73 7.46
N VAL A 76 -0.69 -0.94 6.15
CA VAL A 76 -1.24 0.01 5.17
C VAL A 76 -2.76 0.03 5.26
N GLY A 77 -3.40 -1.14 5.43
CA GLY A 77 -4.83 -1.25 5.65
C GLY A 77 -5.30 -0.50 6.90
N ILE A 78 -4.58 -0.63 8.02
CA ILE A 78 -4.85 0.12 9.25
C ILE A 78 -4.74 1.62 8.99
N GLY A 79 -3.65 2.09 8.38
CA GLY A 79 -3.48 3.51 8.07
C GLY A 79 -4.60 4.05 7.18
N MET A 80 -4.94 3.33 6.12
CA MET A 80 -6.00 3.69 5.19
C MET A 80 -7.38 3.70 5.89
N PHE A 81 -7.66 2.68 6.70
CA PHE A 81 -8.88 2.61 7.50
C PHE A 81 -8.99 3.83 8.43
N LEU A 82 -7.90 4.16 9.14
CA LEU A 82 -7.89 5.30 10.07
C LEU A 82 -8.24 6.61 9.35
N VAL A 83 -7.62 6.87 8.19
CA VAL A 83 -7.83 8.13 7.47
C VAL A 83 -9.17 8.17 6.72
N VAL A 84 -9.68 7.05 6.25
CA VAL A 84 -10.98 7.00 5.54
C VAL A 84 -12.16 7.05 6.51
N VAL A 85 -12.07 6.39 7.67
CA VAL A 85 -13.18 6.28 8.63
C VAL A 85 -13.25 7.46 9.59
N PHE A 86 -12.12 7.89 10.15
CA PHE A 86 -12.13 8.94 11.18
C PHE A 86 -11.95 10.36 10.62
N GLY A 87 -11.65 10.50 9.32
CA GLY A 87 -11.56 11.79 8.64
C GLY A 87 -10.15 12.36 8.56
N GLY A 88 -9.28 11.69 7.80
CA GLY A 88 -7.85 11.99 7.63
C GLY A 88 -7.52 13.31 6.92
N ARG A 89 -8.50 14.17 6.62
CA ARG A 89 -8.23 15.57 6.25
C ARG A 89 -7.63 16.35 7.42
N ARG A 90 -7.91 15.93 8.65
CA ARG A 90 -7.42 16.54 9.90
C ARG A 90 -6.01 16.03 10.23
N ALA A 91 -5.08 16.94 10.49
CA ALA A 91 -3.67 16.60 10.75
C ALA A 91 -3.50 15.68 11.96
N TRP A 92 -4.31 15.84 13.01
CA TRP A 92 -4.24 15.02 14.22
C TRP A 92 -4.64 13.55 14.02
N ILE A 93 -5.30 13.21 12.90
CA ILE A 93 -5.56 11.82 12.49
C ILE A 93 -4.48 11.35 11.51
N LEU A 94 -4.14 12.21 10.55
CA LEU A 94 -3.20 11.88 9.49
C LEU A 94 -1.79 11.60 10.02
N LEU A 95 -1.29 12.42 10.95
CA LEU A 95 0.09 12.29 11.44
C LEU A 95 0.28 10.98 12.24
N PRO A 96 -0.56 10.63 13.23
CA PRO A 96 -0.42 9.34 13.92
C PRO A 96 -0.61 8.14 12.98
N ALA A 97 -1.58 8.20 12.04
CA ALA A 97 -1.76 7.13 11.06
C ALA A 97 -0.52 6.97 10.15
N GLY A 98 0.09 8.08 9.73
CA GLY A 98 1.32 8.10 8.96
C GLY A 98 2.52 7.52 9.71
N VAL A 99 2.66 7.84 11.01
CA VAL A 99 3.69 7.25 11.88
C VAL A 99 3.49 5.75 12.03
N VAL A 100 2.29 5.29 12.38
CA VAL A 100 1.98 3.86 12.54
C VAL A 100 2.24 3.09 11.24
N THR A 101 1.74 3.60 10.11
CA THR A 101 1.97 2.96 8.80
C THR A 101 3.44 3.00 8.40
N GLY A 102 4.14 4.11 8.61
CA GLY A 102 5.55 4.24 8.27
C GLY A 102 6.45 3.32 9.07
N VAL A 103 6.26 3.27 10.39
CA VAL A 103 7.01 2.36 11.27
C VAL A 103 6.73 0.91 10.90
N GLY A 104 5.48 0.53 10.62
CA GLY A 104 5.20 -0.85 10.20
C GLY A 104 5.73 -1.18 8.79
N VAL A 105 5.82 -0.21 7.88
CA VAL A 105 6.47 -0.39 6.57
C VAL A 105 7.98 -0.56 6.73
N ALA A 106 8.62 0.20 7.63
CA ALA A 106 10.02 0.00 7.97
C ALA A 106 10.24 -1.38 8.64
N ALA A 107 9.37 -1.77 9.58
CA ALA A 107 9.41 -3.08 10.21
C ALA A 107 9.25 -4.21 9.18
N MET A 108 8.36 -4.05 8.19
CA MET A 108 8.27 -4.99 7.07
C MET A 108 9.57 -5.05 6.26
N HIS A 109 10.17 -3.90 5.93
CA HIS A 109 11.42 -3.86 5.19
C HIS A 109 12.52 -4.63 5.92
N TYR A 110 12.73 -4.35 7.21
CA TYR A 110 13.75 -5.03 8.01
C TYR A 110 13.42 -6.49 8.31
N ALA A 111 12.14 -6.87 8.42
CA ALA A 111 11.75 -8.28 8.47
C ALA A 111 12.07 -9.00 7.15
N GLY A 112 11.90 -8.34 6.01
CA GLY A 112 12.31 -8.87 4.70
C GLY A 112 13.82 -9.04 4.59
N MET A 113 14.60 -8.08 5.10
CA MET A 113 16.06 -8.18 5.19
C MET A 113 16.50 -9.32 6.10
N ALA A 114 15.85 -9.46 7.26
CA ALA A 114 16.10 -10.55 8.20
C ALA A 114 15.72 -11.93 7.65
N ALA A 115 14.90 -12.00 6.60
CA ALA A 115 14.59 -13.25 5.90
C ALA A 115 15.71 -13.70 4.97
N MET A 116 16.72 -12.87 4.70
CA MET A 116 17.90 -13.26 3.92
C MET A 116 18.80 -14.15 4.75
N GLU A 117 18.88 -15.41 4.34
CA GLU A 117 19.78 -16.42 4.88
C GLU A 117 21.06 -16.45 4.03
N MET A 118 22.19 -16.20 4.66
CA MET A 118 23.51 -16.20 4.01
C MET A 118 24.59 -16.65 4.99
N SER A 119 25.68 -17.21 4.47
CA SER A 119 26.85 -17.59 5.28
C SER A 119 27.72 -16.36 5.60
N ALA A 120 27.10 -15.31 6.14
CA ALA A 120 27.73 -14.04 6.47
C ALA A 120 27.11 -13.42 7.73
N ARG A 121 27.88 -12.55 8.40
CA ARG A 121 27.34 -11.69 9.46
C ARG A 121 26.81 -10.41 8.83
N VAL A 122 25.55 -10.10 9.12
CA VAL A 122 24.91 -8.84 8.70
C VAL A 122 24.88 -7.88 9.89
N SER A 123 25.34 -6.66 9.67
CA SER A 123 25.24 -5.55 10.63
C SER A 123 24.67 -4.32 9.93
N TYR A 124 24.14 -3.37 10.72
CA TYR A 124 23.48 -2.18 10.20
C TYR A 124 24.08 -0.90 10.81
N ASP A 125 24.31 0.10 9.96
CA ASP A 125 24.60 1.47 10.40
C ASP A 125 23.32 2.12 10.95
N GLU A 126 23.35 2.51 12.22
CA GLU A 126 22.20 3.10 12.92
C GLU A 126 21.67 4.37 12.26
N THR A 127 22.55 5.19 11.67
CA THR A 127 22.18 6.44 11.01
C THR A 127 21.33 6.17 9.78
N TRP A 128 21.76 5.22 8.95
CA TRP A 128 21.02 4.82 7.76
C TRP A 128 19.69 4.13 8.10
N VAL A 129 19.65 3.36 9.19
CA VAL A 129 18.40 2.78 9.70
C VAL A 129 17.43 3.86 10.16
N VAL A 130 17.88 4.83 10.96
CA VAL A 130 17.02 5.93 11.39
C VAL A 130 16.53 6.75 10.18
N LEU A 131 17.41 7.03 9.22
CA LEU A 131 17.05 7.77 8.01
C LEU A 131 16.00 7.01 7.19
N SER A 132 16.16 5.70 6.98
CA SER A 132 15.19 4.89 6.24
C SER A 132 13.82 4.92 6.93
N VAL A 133 13.78 4.82 8.27
CA VAL A 133 12.53 4.88 9.05
C VAL A 133 11.86 6.26 8.90
N LEU A 134 12.62 7.35 8.95
CA LEU A 134 12.10 8.70 8.73
C LEU A 134 11.51 8.85 7.32
N VAL A 135 12.20 8.34 6.30
CA VAL A 135 11.69 8.31 4.91
C VAL A 135 10.43 7.46 4.83
N ALA A 136 10.37 6.31 5.51
CA ALA A 136 9.18 5.45 5.55
C ALA A 136 7.97 6.18 6.13
N VAL A 137 8.14 6.89 7.25
CA VAL A 137 7.10 7.70 7.88
C VAL A 137 6.65 8.85 6.99
N ALA A 138 7.59 9.56 6.36
CA ALA A 138 7.25 10.63 5.42
C ALA A 138 6.48 10.09 4.20
N ALA A 139 6.95 8.98 3.62
CA ALA A 139 6.32 8.34 2.47
C ALA A 139 4.92 7.81 2.80
N ALA A 140 4.75 7.14 3.94
CA ALA A 140 3.45 6.66 4.41
C ALA A 140 2.47 7.80 4.68
N THR A 141 2.94 8.87 5.32
CA THR A 141 2.13 10.08 5.57
C THR A 141 1.69 10.71 4.25
N ALA A 142 2.60 10.83 3.27
CA ALA A 142 2.29 11.35 1.95
C ALA A 142 1.28 10.45 1.20
N ALA A 143 1.45 9.13 1.26
CA ALA A 143 0.53 8.16 0.64
C ALA A 143 -0.90 8.29 1.21
N LEU A 144 -1.04 8.36 2.53
CA LEU A 144 -2.33 8.56 3.19
C LEU A 144 -2.92 9.94 2.87
N TRP A 145 -2.08 10.98 2.82
CA TRP A 145 -2.48 12.32 2.43
C TRP A 145 -3.02 12.37 1.01
N PHE A 146 -2.32 11.75 0.05
CA PHE A 146 -2.79 11.60 -1.32
C PHE A 146 -4.12 10.84 -1.36
N GLY A 147 -4.20 9.74 -0.61
CA GLY A 147 -5.38 8.90 -0.48
C GLY A 147 -6.62 9.61 0.06
N VAL A 148 -6.49 10.73 0.77
CA VAL A 148 -7.63 11.53 1.28
C VAL A 148 -7.87 12.87 0.59
N ARG A 149 -6.94 13.34 -0.25
CA ARG A 149 -7.03 14.67 -0.88
C ARG A 149 -7.04 14.66 -2.40
N LEU A 150 -6.34 13.73 -3.03
CA LEU A 150 -6.23 13.72 -4.48
C LEU A 150 -7.49 13.16 -5.14
N ARG A 151 -7.78 13.76 -6.30
CA ARG A 151 -8.86 13.39 -7.21
C ARG A 151 -8.35 13.53 -8.64
N GLY A 152 -8.94 12.76 -9.55
CA GLY A 152 -8.60 12.78 -10.97
C GLY A 152 -7.34 11.99 -11.34
N LEU A 153 -7.28 11.62 -12.60
CA LEU A 153 -6.24 10.74 -13.15
C LEU A 153 -4.83 11.38 -13.14
N PRO A 154 -4.62 12.63 -13.58
CA PRO A 154 -3.27 13.21 -13.66
C PRO A 154 -2.62 13.35 -12.29
N ALA A 155 -3.38 13.79 -11.28
CA ALA A 155 -2.90 13.89 -9.91
C ALA A 155 -2.53 12.53 -9.33
N THR A 156 -3.32 11.48 -9.65
CA THR A 156 -3.04 10.11 -9.22
C THR A 156 -1.74 9.58 -9.84
N ILE A 157 -1.49 9.86 -11.12
CA ILE A 157 -0.24 9.51 -11.80
C ILE A 157 0.96 10.19 -11.14
N GLY A 158 0.87 11.50 -10.90
CA GLY A 158 1.95 12.26 -10.23
C GLY A 158 2.24 11.73 -8.82
N ALA A 159 1.21 11.45 -8.03
CA ALA A 159 1.36 10.89 -6.69
C ALA A 159 1.96 9.47 -6.71
N ALA A 160 1.54 8.62 -7.66
CA ALA A 160 2.11 7.29 -7.82
C ALA A 160 3.60 7.32 -8.17
N ALA A 161 4.05 8.30 -8.96
CA ALA A 161 5.47 8.51 -9.25
C ALA A 161 6.25 8.93 -8.01
N VAL A 162 5.74 9.91 -7.25
CA VAL A 162 6.34 10.36 -5.98
C VAL A 162 6.42 9.22 -4.97
N MET A 163 5.35 8.45 -4.82
CA MET A 163 5.32 7.27 -3.95
C MET A 163 6.34 6.23 -4.42
N GLY A 164 6.41 5.94 -5.72
CA GLY A 164 7.40 5.02 -6.27
C GLY A 164 8.84 5.40 -5.94
N LEU A 165 9.17 6.69 -6.10
CA LEU A 165 10.47 7.23 -5.73
C LEU A 165 10.72 7.13 -4.22
N ALA A 166 9.74 7.51 -3.39
CA ALA A 166 9.90 7.52 -1.94
C ALA A 166 10.07 6.11 -1.35
N VAL A 167 9.27 5.14 -1.81
CA VAL A 167 9.37 3.73 -1.38
C VAL A 167 10.71 3.15 -1.82
N SER A 168 11.16 3.43 -3.06
CA SER A 168 12.48 2.97 -3.53
C SER A 168 13.62 3.64 -2.76
N GLY A 169 13.51 4.93 -2.48
CA GLY A 169 14.49 5.68 -1.69
C GLY A 169 14.61 5.16 -0.27
N MET A 170 13.50 4.80 0.38
CA MET A 170 13.53 4.16 1.70
C MET A 170 14.29 2.84 1.66
N HIS A 171 13.94 1.96 0.70
CA HIS A 171 14.59 0.67 0.54
C HIS A 171 16.09 0.80 0.35
N TYR A 172 16.53 1.62 -0.60
CA TYR A 172 17.97 1.78 -0.88
C TYR A 172 18.71 2.49 0.25
N SER A 173 18.07 3.39 0.99
CA SER A 173 18.66 3.97 2.21
C SER A 173 18.91 2.90 3.27
N GLY A 174 17.95 1.97 3.45
CA GLY A 174 18.12 0.82 4.35
C GLY A 174 19.22 -0.13 3.89
N MET A 175 19.29 -0.41 2.58
CA MET A 175 20.32 -1.27 1.99
C MET A 175 21.74 -0.67 2.08
N VAL A 176 21.89 0.65 1.87
CA VAL A 176 23.19 1.33 2.01
C VAL A 176 23.74 1.21 3.43
N GLY A 177 22.86 1.17 4.43
CA GLY A 177 23.25 0.95 5.82
C GLY A 177 23.62 -0.50 6.16
N MET A 178 23.43 -1.47 5.26
CA MET A 178 23.72 -2.87 5.53
C MET A 178 25.19 -3.19 5.21
N HIS A 179 25.88 -3.80 6.18
CA HIS A 179 27.22 -4.36 6.02
C HIS A 179 27.19 -5.88 6.13
N VAL A 180 27.82 -6.54 5.16
CA VAL A 180 27.88 -8.01 5.07
C VAL A 180 29.32 -8.46 5.15
N GLU A 181 29.65 -9.26 6.17
CA GLU A 181 30.96 -9.86 6.36
C GLU A 181 30.87 -11.38 6.14
N VAL A 182 31.42 -11.89 5.04
CA VAL A 182 31.41 -13.33 4.72
C VAL A 182 32.35 -14.04 5.70
N VAL A 183 31.81 -15.03 6.43
CA VAL A 183 32.59 -15.78 7.43
C VAL A 183 32.82 -17.20 6.91
N PRO A 184 34.08 -17.60 6.64
CA PRO A 184 34.39 -18.95 6.20
C PRO A 184 33.97 -20.00 7.23
N GLY A 185 33.38 -21.11 6.77
CA GLY A 185 33.03 -22.26 7.62
C GLY A 185 31.66 -22.20 8.28
N LEU A 186 30.82 -21.22 7.97
CA LEU A 186 29.40 -21.27 8.29
C LEU A 186 28.68 -22.32 7.43
N SER A 187 27.65 -22.96 7.98
CA SER A 187 26.78 -23.89 7.26
C SER A 187 26.14 -23.22 6.04
N GLU A 188 25.85 -24.02 5.00
CA GLU A 188 25.14 -23.52 3.83
C GLU A 188 23.80 -22.90 4.25
N PRO A 189 23.42 -21.76 3.65
CA PRO A 189 22.16 -21.13 3.98
C PRO A 189 20.99 -22.05 3.60
N SER A 190 19.92 -21.97 4.37
CA SER A 190 18.70 -22.74 4.14
C SER A 190 17.60 -21.87 3.50
N GLY A 191 16.53 -22.48 3.00
CA GLY A 191 15.40 -21.75 2.41
C GLY A 191 15.36 -21.76 0.88
N ALA A 192 14.60 -20.84 0.30
CA ALA A 192 14.38 -20.80 -1.15
C ALA A 192 15.41 -19.90 -1.85
N THR A 193 15.78 -20.26 -3.08
CA THR A 193 16.66 -19.41 -3.90
C THR A 193 15.89 -18.24 -4.49
N ALA A 194 16.61 -17.20 -4.93
CA ALA A 194 15.98 -16.04 -5.55
C ALA A 194 15.12 -16.42 -6.77
N GLY A 195 15.61 -17.34 -7.61
CA GLY A 195 14.87 -17.83 -8.78
C GLY A 195 13.57 -18.57 -8.42
N GLN A 196 13.55 -19.32 -7.32
CA GLN A 196 12.36 -20.02 -6.84
C GLN A 196 11.25 -19.07 -6.36
N LEU A 197 11.62 -17.88 -5.86
CA LEU A 197 10.65 -16.91 -5.35
C LEU A 197 10.27 -15.82 -6.36
N LEU A 198 11.14 -15.53 -7.33
CA LEU A 198 10.92 -14.47 -8.32
C LEU A 198 9.68 -14.75 -9.18
N VAL A 199 9.59 -15.93 -9.81
CA VAL A 199 8.48 -16.24 -10.73
C VAL A 199 7.13 -16.27 -10.01
N PRO A 200 6.97 -16.99 -8.87
CA PRO A 200 5.69 -16.99 -8.15
C PRO A 200 5.27 -15.60 -7.67
N SER A 201 6.21 -14.80 -7.16
CA SER A 201 5.90 -13.43 -6.70
C SER A 201 5.44 -12.54 -7.85
N LEU A 202 6.09 -12.59 -9.02
CA LEU A 202 5.65 -11.85 -10.21
C LEU A 202 4.27 -12.30 -10.70
N VAL A 203 3.98 -13.60 -10.68
CA VAL A 203 2.67 -14.14 -11.09
C VAL A 203 1.57 -13.67 -10.14
N VAL A 204 1.74 -13.85 -8.82
CA VAL A 204 0.76 -13.42 -7.82
C VAL A 204 0.42 -11.95 -7.98
N VAL A 205 1.44 -11.12 -8.21
CA VAL A 205 1.28 -9.67 -8.29
C VAL A 205 0.73 -9.24 -9.64
N GLY A 206 1.10 -9.93 -10.72
CA GLY A 206 0.51 -9.73 -12.04
C GLY A 206 -1.00 -10.02 -12.02
N VAL A 207 -1.39 -11.15 -11.43
CA VAL A 207 -2.81 -11.51 -11.24
C VAL A 207 -3.52 -10.46 -10.38
N LEU A 208 -2.93 -10.08 -9.24
CA LEU A 208 -3.49 -9.04 -8.38
C LEU A 208 -3.68 -7.72 -9.12
N ALA A 209 -2.68 -7.29 -9.90
CA ALA A 209 -2.75 -6.06 -10.69
C ALA A 209 -3.87 -6.13 -11.74
N VAL A 210 -4.00 -7.25 -12.46
CA VAL A 210 -5.06 -7.46 -13.46
C VAL A 210 -6.44 -7.43 -12.79
N VAL A 211 -6.62 -8.11 -11.67
CA VAL A 211 -7.88 -8.12 -10.91
C VAL A 211 -8.22 -6.71 -10.42
N LEU A 212 -7.27 -5.98 -9.83
CA LEU A 212 -7.50 -4.62 -9.35
C LEU A 212 -7.78 -3.64 -10.48
N VAL A 213 -7.06 -3.72 -11.60
CA VAL A 213 -7.36 -2.93 -12.81
C VAL A 213 -8.77 -3.22 -13.29
N SER A 214 -9.18 -4.49 -13.32
CA SER A 214 -10.52 -4.90 -13.78
C SER A 214 -11.61 -4.34 -12.85
N ILE A 215 -11.42 -4.43 -11.54
CA ILE A 215 -12.32 -3.86 -10.53
C ILE A 215 -12.38 -2.33 -10.67
N VAL A 216 -11.23 -1.67 -10.81
CA VAL A 216 -11.14 -0.20 -10.95
C VAL A 216 -11.72 0.29 -12.27
N SER A 217 -11.68 -0.51 -13.34
CA SER A 217 -12.18 -0.13 -14.67
C SER A 217 -13.68 -0.36 -14.83
N THR A 218 -14.24 -1.35 -14.15
CA THR A 218 -15.68 -1.64 -14.19
C THR A 218 -16.48 -0.89 -13.13
N SER A 219 -15.82 -0.33 -12.11
CA SER A 219 -16.47 0.47 -11.08
C SER A 219 -16.64 1.93 -11.50
N PRO A 220 -17.82 2.53 -11.23
CA PRO A 220 -18.04 3.96 -11.47
C PRO A 220 -16.94 4.81 -10.85
N ASP A 221 -16.58 5.90 -11.52
CA ASP A 221 -15.61 6.86 -10.96
C ASP A 221 -16.27 7.71 -9.86
N GLU A 222 -15.47 8.37 -9.01
CA GLU A 222 -15.99 9.22 -7.90
C GLU A 222 -17.00 10.26 -8.42
N ASP A 223 -16.74 10.87 -9.58
CA ASP A 223 -17.63 11.88 -10.17
C ASP A 223 -18.96 11.27 -10.63
N GLU A 224 -18.93 10.04 -11.15
CA GLU A 224 -20.13 9.31 -11.56
C GLU A 224 -20.94 8.87 -10.34
N MET A 225 -20.28 8.35 -9.30
CA MET A 225 -20.91 8.00 -8.03
C MET A 225 -21.61 9.21 -7.40
N ASN A 226 -20.96 10.37 -7.40
CA ASN A 226 -21.53 11.61 -6.86
C ASN A 226 -22.74 12.08 -7.67
N ARG A 227 -22.68 12.01 -9.01
CA ARG A 227 -23.80 12.35 -9.90
C ARG A 227 -24.98 11.40 -9.71
N ILE A 228 -24.74 10.10 -9.58
CA ILE A 228 -25.79 9.10 -9.31
C ILE A 228 -26.45 9.39 -7.96
N ALA A 229 -25.67 9.67 -6.92
CA ALA A 229 -26.20 10.00 -5.60
C ALA A 229 -27.03 11.31 -5.61
N GLU A 230 -26.60 12.32 -6.38
CA GLU A 230 -27.34 13.57 -6.56
C GLU A 230 -28.66 13.33 -7.32
N LEU A 231 -28.63 12.58 -8.43
CA LEU A 231 -29.83 12.21 -9.17
C LEU A 231 -30.81 11.43 -8.30
N GLN A 232 -30.34 10.48 -7.50
CA GLN A 232 -31.17 9.73 -6.56
C GLN A 232 -31.85 10.66 -5.55
N ARG A 233 -31.12 11.61 -4.96
CA ARG A 233 -31.70 12.61 -4.06
C ARG A 233 -32.79 13.45 -4.74
N ILE A 234 -32.53 13.95 -5.95
CA ILE A 234 -33.52 14.73 -6.72
C ILE A 234 -34.77 13.90 -7.02
N LEU A 235 -34.60 12.63 -7.39
CA LEU A 235 -35.73 11.73 -7.65
C LEU A 235 -36.53 11.42 -6.38
N GLU A 236 -35.87 11.23 -5.24
CA GLU A 236 -36.52 11.04 -3.93
C GLU A 236 -37.29 12.28 -3.49
N GLU A 237 -36.71 13.47 -3.65
CA GLU A 237 -37.36 14.75 -3.36
C GLU A 237 -38.59 14.96 -4.25
N ARG A 238 -38.47 14.70 -5.56
CA ARG A 238 -39.63 14.75 -6.47
C ARG A 238 -40.71 13.76 -6.06
N ARG A 239 -40.36 12.51 -5.74
CA ARG A 239 -41.31 11.49 -5.29
C ARG A 239 -42.02 11.88 -3.99
N ARG A 240 -41.32 12.52 -3.05
CA ARG A 240 -41.92 13.07 -1.82
C ARG A 240 -42.85 14.25 -2.12
N GLY A 241 -42.48 15.12 -3.06
CA GLY A 241 -43.27 16.26 -3.49
C GLY A 241 -44.57 15.88 -4.20
N THR A 242 -44.57 14.88 -5.08
CA THR A 242 -45.80 14.35 -5.72
C THR A 242 -46.68 13.54 -4.77
N ALA A 243 -46.15 13.06 -3.65
CA ALA A 243 -46.92 12.33 -2.64
C ALA A 243 -47.60 13.24 -1.58
N ALA A 244 -47.38 14.56 -1.63
CA ALA A 244 -48.08 15.51 -0.75
C ALA A 244 -49.58 15.56 -1.12
N PRO A 245 -50.52 15.21 -0.21
CA PRO A 245 -51.94 15.08 -0.57
C PRO A 245 -52.56 16.44 -0.88
N GLY A 246 -53.32 16.50 -1.97
CA GLY A 246 -54.34 17.53 -2.17
C GLY A 246 -55.29 17.53 -0.97
N ALA A 247 -55.32 18.63 -0.23
CA ALA A 247 -56.30 18.85 0.82
C ALA A 247 -57.70 18.85 0.19
N PRO A 248 -58.66 18.04 0.69
CA PRO A 248 -60.03 18.12 0.21
C PRO A 248 -60.65 19.45 0.63
N PRO A 249 -61.42 20.13 -0.23
CA PRO A 249 -62.19 21.30 0.18
C PRO A 249 -63.18 20.86 1.28
N ARG A 250 -63.10 21.53 2.43
CA ARG A 250 -64.13 21.45 3.47
C ARG A 250 -65.41 22.06 2.90
N GLY A 251 -66.52 21.36 3.11
CA GLY A 251 -67.84 21.63 2.54
C GLY A 251 -68.48 22.94 2.96
#